data_AF-A0A151ATF9-F1
#
_entry.id   AF-A0A151ATF9-F1
#
_cell.length_a   1.000
_cell.length_b   1.000
_cell.length_c   1.000
_cell.angle_alpha   90.00
_cell.angle_beta   90.00
_cell.angle_gamma   90.00
#
_symmetry.space_group_name_H-M   'P 1'
#
loop_
_entity.id
_entity.type
_entity.pdbx_description
1 polymer ?
#
loop_
_entity_poly.entity_id
_entity_poly.type
_entity_poly.pdbx_seq_one_letter_code
_entity_poly.pdbx_strand_id
1 'polypeptide(L)'
;MSEELIQVSEIKEVLEKYDIGKRPLSLVLGWGKGTLSRYVDGDIPTRQYSDVLKRVKNDPEFMLELLEKAVIDAVILNFGCYSGRILENMTHAERPWRETRNGLEDHEPSDRIIEKHLIESYFKQIREKYNMINVSDIRDYSRDLFEKIYH
;
A
#
# COMPACT_ATOMS: atom_id res chain seq x y z
N MET A 1 7.36 37.44 2.40
CA MET A 1 6.68 36.90 1.20
C MET A 1 7.04 35.42 0.93
N SER A 2 7.37 34.63 1.96
CA SER A 2 7.88 33.25 1.81
C SER A 2 6.98 32.19 2.45
N GLU A 3 5.81 32.56 2.99
CA GLU A 3 4.94 31.65 3.76
C GLU A 3 3.88 30.93 2.92
N GLU A 4 3.68 31.29 1.64
CA GLU A 4 2.62 30.66 0.83
C GLU A 4 3.04 29.32 0.22
N LEU A 5 4.27 29.17 -0.29
CA LEU A 5 4.73 27.93 -0.90
C LEU A 5 5.51 27.06 0.07
N ILE A 6 5.54 25.75 -0.17
CA ILE A 6 6.35 24.82 0.62
C ILE A 6 7.81 24.88 0.16
N GLN A 7 8.76 24.86 1.09
CA GLN A 7 10.19 24.84 0.79
C GLN A 7 10.73 23.41 0.63
N VAL A 8 11.84 23.27 -0.09
CA VAL A 8 12.52 21.96 -0.27
C VAL A 8 12.91 21.32 1.07
N SER A 9 13.33 22.11 2.05
CA SER A 9 13.61 21.64 3.42
C SER A 9 12.39 21.00 4.07
N GLU A 10 11.22 21.62 3.95
CA GLU A 10 9.97 21.11 4.50
C GLU A 10 9.51 19.83 3.80
N ILE A 11 9.76 19.71 2.49
CA ILE A 11 9.50 18.45 1.77
C ILE A 11 10.40 17.34 2.33
N LYS A 12 11.68 17.62 2.58
CA LYS A 12 12.61 16.64 3.17
C LYS A 12 12.19 16.23 4.58
N GLU A 13 11.74 17.18 5.40
CA GLU A 13 11.19 16.89 6.73
C GLU A 13 10.00 15.92 6.64
N VAL A 14 9.12 16.06 5.65
CA VAL A 14 8.00 15.12 5.43
C VAL A 14 8.50 13.72 5.08
N LEU A 15 9.48 13.61 4.18
CA LEU A 15 10.05 12.31 3.77
C LEU A 15 10.70 11.60 4.96
N GLU A 16 11.43 12.33 5.79
CA GLU A 16 12.08 11.81 6.99
C GLU A 16 11.06 11.42 8.07
N LYS A 17 10.07 12.28 8.33
CA LYS A 17 9.03 12.06 9.36
C LYS A 17 8.28 10.73 9.18
N TYR A 18 7.99 10.36 7.94
CA TYR A 18 7.21 9.17 7.62
C TYR A 18 8.04 8.02 7.04
N ASP A 19 9.38 8.14 7.05
CA ASP A 19 10.30 7.16 6.45
C ASP A 19 9.86 6.71 5.05
N ILE A 20 9.53 7.69 4.19
CA ILE A 20 8.90 7.46 2.89
C ILE A 20 9.69 8.11 1.76
N GLY A 21 9.91 7.36 0.68
CA GLY A 21 10.60 7.86 -0.50
C GLY A 21 9.75 8.83 -1.35
N LYS A 22 10.42 9.64 -2.18
CA LYS A 22 9.79 10.63 -3.10
C LYS A 22 8.71 10.01 -4.01
N ARG A 23 8.99 8.83 -4.56
CA ARG A 23 8.08 8.11 -5.46
C ARG A 23 6.89 7.49 -4.70
N PRO A 24 7.08 6.72 -3.62
CA PRO A 24 5.97 6.26 -2.78
C PRO A 24 5.06 7.39 -2.32
N LEU A 25 5.61 8.49 -1.80
CA LEU A 25 4.80 9.63 -1.35
C LEU A 25 4.03 10.27 -2.51
N SER A 26 4.63 10.38 -3.70
CA SER A 26 3.90 10.90 -4.88
C SER A 26 2.68 10.03 -5.22
N LEU A 27 2.82 8.71 -5.11
CA LEU A 27 1.72 7.78 -5.37
C LEU A 27 0.62 7.87 -4.31
N VAL A 28 0.99 7.96 -3.03
CA VAL A 28 0.03 8.16 -1.92
C VAL A 28 -0.79 9.45 -2.12
N LEU A 29 -0.15 10.50 -2.63
CA LEU A 29 -0.81 11.77 -2.93
C LEU A 29 -1.65 11.75 -4.22
N GLY A 30 -1.66 10.65 -4.98
CA GLY A 30 -2.31 10.57 -6.28
C GLY A 30 -1.62 11.40 -7.37
N TRP A 31 -0.33 11.73 -7.18
CA TRP A 31 0.45 12.54 -8.10
C TRP A 31 1.26 11.68 -9.08
N GLY A 32 1.71 12.31 -10.17
CA GLY A 32 2.67 11.69 -11.08
C GLY A 32 3.96 11.28 -10.34
N LYS A 33 4.51 10.10 -10.67
CA LYS A 33 5.67 9.49 -9.97
C LYS A 33 6.90 10.39 -9.84
N GLY A 34 7.09 11.34 -10.77
CA GLY A 34 8.21 12.28 -10.80
C GLY A 34 7.88 13.66 -10.22
N THR A 35 6.67 13.89 -9.70
CA THR A 35 6.24 15.20 -9.20
C THR A 35 7.04 15.62 -7.97
N LEU A 36 7.17 14.76 -6.94
CA LEU A 36 7.99 15.13 -5.78
C LEU A 36 9.48 15.18 -6.08
N SER A 37 9.99 14.34 -6.99
CA SER A 37 11.40 14.42 -7.40
C SER A 37 11.73 15.80 -7.93
N ARG A 38 10.91 16.32 -8.84
CA ARG A 38 11.03 17.68 -9.38
C ARG A 38 11.10 18.76 -8.29
N TYR A 39 10.17 18.72 -7.33
CA TYR A 39 10.15 19.72 -6.26
C TYR A 39 11.36 19.62 -5.33
N VAL A 40 11.82 18.40 -5.03
CA VAL A 40 13.06 18.21 -4.24
C VAL A 40 14.30 18.68 -5.01
N ASP A 41 14.27 18.59 -6.34
CA ASP A 41 15.37 19.00 -7.23
C ASP A 41 15.34 20.51 -7.55
N GLY A 42 14.34 21.25 -7.04
CA GLY A 42 14.28 22.72 -7.07
C GLY A 42 13.13 23.32 -7.89
N ASP A 43 12.30 22.51 -8.54
CA ASP A 43 11.11 23.01 -9.24
C ASP A 43 10.13 23.64 -8.23
N ILE A 44 9.52 24.76 -8.63
CA ILE A 44 8.57 25.48 -7.77
C ILE A 44 7.19 24.81 -7.84
N PRO A 45 6.65 24.27 -6.72
CA PRO A 45 5.30 23.72 -6.69
C PRO A 45 4.26 24.83 -6.81
N THR A 46 3.08 24.49 -7.34
CA THR A 46 1.94 25.41 -7.26
C THR A 46 1.47 25.53 -5.80
N ARG A 47 0.63 26.54 -5.52
CA ARG A 47 -0.02 26.70 -4.22
C ARG A 47 -0.79 25.45 -3.80
N GLN A 48 -1.53 24.83 -4.72
CA GLN A 48 -2.28 23.60 -4.43
C GLN A 48 -1.38 22.45 -3.97
N TYR A 49 -0.25 22.21 -4.66
CA TYR A 49 0.71 21.18 -4.25
C TYR A 49 1.36 21.53 -2.89
N SER A 50 1.66 22.82 -2.67
CA SER A 50 2.24 23.31 -1.42
C SER A 50 1.31 23.13 -0.23
N ASP A 51 0.03 23.47 -0.37
CA ASP A 51 -0.97 23.37 0.68
C ASP A 51 -1.16 21.91 1.13
N VAL A 52 -1.18 20.98 0.16
CA VAL A 52 -1.27 19.54 0.45
C VAL A 52 -0.05 19.06 1.24
N LEU A 53 1.17 19.40 0.83
CA LEU A 53 2.37 18.96 1.53
C LEU A 53 2.50 19.60 2.92
N LYS A 54 2.11 20.86 3.07
CA LYS A 54 2.03 21.52 4.38
C LYS A 54 1.01 20.82 5.28
N ARG A 55 -0.13 20.40 4.75
CA ARG A 55 -1.10 19.61 5.51
C ARG A 55 -0.50 18.26 5.91
N VAL A 56 0.10 17.50 5.00
CA VAL A 56 0.78 16.23 5.31
C VAL A 56 1.85 16.39 6.41
N LYS A 57 2.60 17.51 6.37
CA LYS A 57 3.60 17.83 7.39
C LYS A 57 2.97 18.03 8.77
N ASN A 58 1.87 18.78 8.84
CA ASN A 58 1.29 19.27 10.10
C ASN A 58 0.16 18.39 10.65
N ASP A 59 -0.43 17.51 9.84
CA ASP A 59 -1.62 16.72 10.16
C ASP A 59 -1.32 15.22 9.90
N PRO A 60 -0.88 14.47 10.92
CA PRO A 60 -0.64 13.03 10.81
C PRO A 60 -1.88 12.22 10.46
N GLU A 61 -3.07 12.66 10.88
CA GLU A 61 -4.33 11.97 10.58
C GLU A 61 -4.63 12.05 9.09
N PHE A 62 -4.44 13.23 8.48
CA PHE A 62 -4.54 13.36 7.03
C PHE A 62 -3.56 12.46 6.27
N MET A 63 -2.33 12.29 6.76
CA MET A 63 -1.38 11.35 6.15
C MET A 63 -1.86 9.89 6.28
N LEU A 64 -2.45 9.52 7.43
CA LEU A 64 -3.02 8.21 7.65
C LEU A 64 -4.19 7.95 6.67
N GLU A 65 -5.13 8.88 6.55
CA GLU A 65 -6.25 8.81 5.60
C GLU A 65 -5.76 8.60 4.15
N LEU A 66 -4.71 9.32 3.75
CA LEU A 66 -4.11 9.17 2.42
C LEU A 66 -3.49 7.77 2.22
N LEU A 67 -2.80 7.24 3.23
CA LEU A 67 -2.21 5.90 3.18
C LEU A 67 -3.27 4.82 3.11
N GLU A 68 -4.31 4.90 3.95
CA GLU A 68 -5.43 3.95 3.95
C GLU A 68 -6.13 3.94 2.59
N LYS A 69 -6.46 5.12 2.06
CA LYS A 69 -7.05 5.24 0.74
C LYS A 69 -6.15 4.63 -0.34
N ALA A 70 -4.85 4.91 -0.31
CA ALA A 70 -3.91 4.38 -1.29
C ALA A 70 -3.81 2.85 -1.25
N VAL A 71 -3.87 2.24 -0.06
CA VAL A 71 -3.90 0.78 0.11
C VAL A 71 -5.21 0.21 -0.43
N ILE A 72 -6.36 0.79 -0.08
CA ILE A 72 -7.67 0.33 -0.55
C ILE A 72 -7.76 0.40 -2.08
N ASP A 73 -7.37 1.53 -2.67
CA ASP A 73 -7.36 1.72 -4.12
C ASP A 73 -6.45 0.68 -4.80
N ALA A 74 -5.28 0.40 -4.22
CA ALA A 74 -4.36 -0.60 -4.75
C ALA A 74 -4.93 -2.03 -4.66
N VAL A 75 -5.62 -2.38 -3.57
CA VAL A 75 -6.31 -3.68 -3.43
C VAL A 75 -7.42 -3.79 -4.46
N ILE A 76 -8.29 -2.78 -4.60
CA ILE A 76 -9.38 -2.77 -5.58
C ILE A 76 -8.84 -2.92 -7.00
N LEU A 77 -7.79 -2.15 -7.34
CA LEU A 77 -7.19 -2.18 -8.68
C LEU A 77 -6.63 -3.56 -9.06
N ASN A 78 -6.05 -4.28 -8.10
CA ASN A 78 -5.30 -5.51 -8.37
C ASN A 78 -6.09 -6.79 -8.09
N PHE A 79 -7.12 -6.74 -7.27
CA PHE A 79 -7.96 -7.90 -6.93
C PHE A 79 -9.41 -7.77 -7.39
N GLY A 80 -9.90 -6.54 -7.60
CA GLY A 80 -11.31 -6.29 -7.97
C GLY A 80 -11.71 -6.80 -9.36
N CYS A 81 -10.74 -7.23 -10.19
CA CYS A 81 -11.02 -7.87 -11.48
C CYS A 81 -11.34 -9.37 -11.37
N TYR A 82 -11.07 -9.99 -10.22
CA TYR A 82 -11.29 -11.43 -10.02
C TYR A 82 -12.70 -11.72 -9.51
N SER A 83 -13.25 -12.87 -9.90
CA SER A 83 -14.54 -13.33 -9.39
C SER A 83 -14.42 -13.79 -7.93
N GLY A 84 -15.55 -13.86 -7.22
CA GLY A 84 -15.58 -14.33 -5.83
C GLY A 84 -14.94 -15.72 -5.66
N ARG A 85 -15.16 -16.63 -6.61
CA ARG A 85 -14.55 -17.98 -6.60
C ARG A 85 -13.03 -17.95 -6.78
N ILE A 86 -12.50 -17.02 -7.58
CA ILE A 86 -11.06 -16.86 -7.75
C ILE A 86 -10.45 -16.27 -6.47
N LEU A 87 -11.09 -15.27 -5.86
CA LEU A 87 -10.64 -14.67 -4.60
C LEU A 87 -10.69 -15.65 -3.42
N GLU A 88 -11.69 -16.52 -3.40
CA GLU A 88 -11.79 -17.64 -2.46
C GLU A 88 -10.60 -18.59 -2.62
N ASN A 89 -10.34 -19.08 -3.84
CA ASN A 89 -9.19 -19.95 -4.12
C ASN A 89 -7.85 -19.29 -3.76
N MET A 90 -7.71 -17.99 -4.04
CA MET A 90 -6.55 -17.20 -3.62
C MET A 90 -6.37 -17.23 -2.10
N THR A 91 -7.45 -16.98 -1.36
CA THR A 91 -7.47 -17.04 0.12
C THR A 91 -7.07 -18.43 0.62
N HIS A 92 -7.53 -19.50 -0.04
CA HIS A 92 -7.19 -20.88 0.33
C HIS A 92 -5.71 -21.21 0.11
N ALA A 93 -5.04 -20.53 -0.82
CA ALA A 93 -3.61 -20.68 -1.05
C ALA A 93 -2.76 -19.96 0.02
N GLU A 94 -3.30 -18.93 0.68
CA GLU A 94 -2.58 -18.16 1.69
C GLU A 94 -2.28 -19.01 2.94
N ARG A 95 -1.08 -18.84 3.51
CA ARG A 95 -0.64 -19.62 4.67
C ARG A 95 -1.57 -19.49 5.89
N PRO A 96 -2.06 -18.28 6.28
CA PRO A 96 -2.92 -18.14 7.45
C PRO A 96 -4.19 -18.98 7.35
N TRP A 97 -4.79 -19.08 6.16
CA TRP A 97 -5.95 -19.93 5.91
C TRP A 97 -5.61 -21.41 6.07
N ARG A 98 -4.53 -21.88 5.41
CA ARG A 98 -4.12 -23.29 5.43
C ARG A 98 -3.74 -23.78 6.82
N GLU A 99 -3.01 -22.97 7.58
CA GLU A 99 -2.60 -23.32 8.94
C GLU A 99 -3.80 -23.37 9.90
N THR A 100 -4.71 -22.41 9.80
CA THR A 100 -5.91 -22.36 10.66
C THR A 100 -6.84 -23.54 10.39
N ARG A 101 -6.94 -23.96 9.12
CA ARG A 101 -7.80 -25.07 8.66
C ARG A 101 -7.09 -26.42 8.55
N ASN A 102 -5.91 -26.55 9.13
CA ASN A 102 -5.18 -27.81 9.13
C ASN A 102 -6.07 -28.96 9.69
N GLY A 103 -6.12 -30.07 8.96
CA GLY A 103 -6.93 -31.24 9.27
C GLY A 103 -8.41 -31.16 8.89
N LEU A 104 -8.84 -30.15 8.13
CA LEU A 104 -10.19 -30.04 7.55
C LEU A 104 -10.14 -30.28 6.04
N GLU A 105 -11.23 -30.83 5.50
CA GLU A 105 -11.39 -30.94 4.04
C GLU A 105 -11.64 -29.56 3.39
N ASP A 106 -11.35 -29.43 2.09
CA ASP A 106 -11.48 -28.15 1.37
C ASP A 106 -12.87 -27.52 1.47
N HIS A 107 -13.92 -28.35 1.45
CA HIS A 107 -15.31 -27.92 1.52
C HIS A 107 -15.90 -27.92 2.94
N GLU A 108 -15.11 -28.30 3.94
CA GLU A 108 -15.59 -28.41 5.31
C GLU A 108 -15.75 -27.00 5.93
N PRO A 109 -16.92 -26.66 6.50
CA PRO A 109 -17.09 -25.37 7.15
C PRO A 109 -16.18 -25.26 8.37
N SER A 110 -15.71 -24.06 8.68
CA SER A 110 -14.92 -23.78 9.87
C SER A 110 -15.26 -22.42 10.46
N ASP A 111 -15.34 -22.36 11.77
CA ASP A 111 -15.48 -21.15 12.59
C ASP A 111 -14.16 -20.80 13.33
N ARG A 112 -13.08 -21.50 13.01
CA ARG A 112 -11.76 -21.24 13.62
C ARG A 112 -11.30 -19.83 13.27
N ILE A 113 -10.93 -19.09 14.30
CA ILE A 113 -10.40 -17.73 14.16
C ILE A 113 -8.98 -17.82 13.60
N ILE A 114 -8.70 -17.09 12.52
CA ILE A 114 -7.33 -16.92 12.04
C ILE A 114 -6.61 -15.98 13.02
N GLU A 115 -5.62 -16.53 13.71
CA GLU A 115 -4.83 -15.78 14.68
C GLU A 115 -4.12 -14.58 14.03
N LYS A 116 -4.18 -13.41 14.67
CA LYS A 116 -3.64 -12.15 14.12
C LYS A 116 -2.16 -12.25 13.76
N HIS A 117 -1.38 -12.98 14.55
CA HIS A 117 0.05 -13.16 14.30
C HIS A 117 0.33 -13.96 13.02
N LEU A 118 -0.58 -14.82 12.57
CA LEU A 118 -0.45 -15.55 11.30
C LEU A 118 -0.61 -14.59 10.12
N ILE A 119 -1.62 -13.73 10.18
CA ILE A 119 -1.87 -12.69 9.17
C ILE A 119 -0.67 -11.73 9.11
N GLU A 120 -0.21 -11.24 10.26
CA GLU A 120 0.92 -10.32 10.35
C GLU A 120 2.20 -10.95 9.77
N SER A 121 2.57 -12.15 10.23
CA SER A 121 3.79 -12.82 9.78
C SER A 121 3.74 -13.21 8.31
N TYR A 122 2.55 -13.55 7.78
CA TYR A 122 2.36 -13.83 6.36
C TYR A 122 2.60 -12.58 5.51
N PHE A 123 1.91 -11.47 5.80
CA PHE A 123 2.06 -10.25 4.99
C PHE A 123 3.44 -9.59 5.16
N LYS A 124 4.13 -9.78 6.29
CA LYS A 124 5.56 -9.43 6.41
C LYS A 124 6.44 -10.19 5.42
N GLN A 125 6.24 -11.51 5.28
CA GLN A 125 6.96 -12.34 4.33
C GLN A 125 6.62 -12.02 2.88
N ILE A 126 5.35 -11.71 2.58
CA ILE A 126 4.93 -11.24 1.26
C ILE A 126 5.63 -9.93 0.92
N ARG A 127 5.62 -8.95 1.84
CA ARG A 127 6.33 -7.67 1.64
C ARG A 127 7.80 -7.88 1.29
N GLU A 128 8.49 -8.78 2.00
CA GLU A 128 9.89 -9.11 1.74
C GLU A 128 10.08 -9.85 0.41
N LYS A 129 9.27 -10.88 0.14
CA LYS A 129 9.36 -11.71 -1.07
C LYS A 129 9.20 -10.89 -2.36
N TYR A 130 8.27 -9.95 -2.39
CA TYR A 130 8.04 -9.10 -3.57
C TYR A 130 8.73 -7.74 -3.48
N ASN A 131 9.55 -7.52 -2.43
CA ASN A 131 10.23 -6.24 -2.18
C ASN A 131 9.27 -5.05 -2.30
N MET A 132 8.14 -5.10 -1.59
CA MET A 132 7.10 -4.08 -1.68
C MET A 132 7.55 -2.80 -0.97
N ILE A 133 7.86 -1.77 -1.76
CA ILE A 133 8.27 -0.44 -1.29
C ILE A 133 7.10 0.54 -1.40
N ASN A 134 6.20 0.33 -2.37
CA ASN A 134 5.06 1.19 -2.64
C ASN A 134 3.79 0.36 -2.84
N VAL A 135 2.62 1.00 -2.65
CA VAL A 135 1.32 0.32 -2.75
C VAL A 135 1.06 -0.34 -4.11
N SER A 136 1.73 0.10 -5.19
CA SER A 136 1.53 -0.50 -6.52
C SER A 136 2.28 -1.82 -6.72
N ASP A 137 3.22 -2.16 -5.84
CA ASP A 137 3.97 -3.42 -5.90
C ASP A 137 3.09 -4.63 -5.53
N ILE A 138 1.92 -4.41 -4.91
CA ILE A 138 0.92 -5.47 -4.63
C ILE A 138 0.45 -6.21 -5.88
N ARG A 139 0.57 -5.58 -7.05
CA ARG A 139 0.25 -6.18 -8.36
C ARG A 139 1.03 -7.47 -8.62
N ASP A 140 2.29 -7.51 -8.20
CA ASP A 140 3.15 -8.65 -8.48
C ASP A 140 2.75 -9.84 -7.57
N TYR A 141 2.29 -9.54 -6.35
CA TYR A 141 1.66 -10.52 -5.48
C TYR A 141 0.34 -11.05 -6.04
N SER A 142 -0.58 -10.17 -6.47
CA SER A 142 -1.89 -10.61 -6.97
C SER A 142 -1.76 -11.48 -8.22
N ARG A 143 -0.83 -11.13 -9.12
CA ARG A 143 -0.53 -11.92 -10.32
C ARG A 143 0.04 -13.30 -9.99
N ASP A 144 1.06 -13.38 -9.15
CA ASP A 144 1.65 -14.67 -8.76
C ASP A 144 0.64 -15.55 -8.02
N LEU A 145 -0.24 -14.97 -7.20
CA LEU A 145 -1.29 -15.72 -6.52
C LEU A 145 -2.31 -16.30 -7.51
N PHE A 146 -2.66 -15.54 -8.55
CA PHE A 146 -3.55 -16.00 -9.62
C PHE A 146 -2.92 -17.15 -10.41
N GLU A 147 -1.65 -17.01 -10.82
CA GLU A 147 -0.95 -18.04 -11.60
C GLU A 147 -0.87 -19.38 -10.84
N LYS A 148 -0.70 -19.34 -9.52
CA LYS A 148 -0.63 -20.54 -8.66
C LYS A 148 -1.94 -21.32 -8.51
N ILE A 149 -3.08 -20.68 -8.69
CA ILE A 149 -4.39 -21.32 -8.53
C ILE A 149 -5.02 -21.71 -9.87
N TYR A 150 -4.41 -21.30 -10.98
CA TYR A 150 -4.87 -21.57 -12.34
C TYR A 150 -4.11 -22.72 -13.03
N HIS A 151 -3.02 -23.18 -12.42
CA HIS A 151 -2.21 -24.34 -12.80
C HIS A 151 -2.31 -25.44 -11.75
#